data_AF-A0A0Q6Z4Q2-F1
#
_entry.id   AF-A0A0Q6Z4Q2-F1
#
_cell.length_a   1.000
_cell.length_b   1.000
_cell.length_c   1.000
_cell.angle_alpha   90.00
_cell.angle_beta   90.00
_cell.angle_gamma   90.00
#
_symmetry.space_group_name_H-M   'P 1'
#
loop_
_entity.id
_entity.type
_entity.pdbx_description
1 polymer ?
#
loop_
_entity_poly.entity_id
_entity_poly.type
_entity_poly.pdbx_seq_one_letter_code
_entity_poly.pdbx_strand_id
1 'polypeptide(L)'
;MSPVRKPQATDHSVLSEMLAARLQQLEIENGGTERFQRKLGLARGTYYTMVRGRGNPTLRTIERIASSLNMSVFELLGFNDTDARRALNKSGIDYDELVSAIEKKNQAERSLARQTRSRKLPY
;
A
#
# COMPACT_ATOMS: atom_id res chain seq x y z
N MET A 1 -0.09 25.45 -20.46
CA MET A 1 -0.42 24.66 -19.25
C MET A 1 -0.42 25.60 -18.06
N SER A 2 -1.55 25.72 -17.35
CA SER A 2 -1.59 26.49 -16.10
C SER A 2 -0.66 25.83 -15.07
N PRO A 3 0.09 26.61 -14.28
CA PRO A 3 1.00 26.05 -13.28
C PRO A 3 0.19 25.23 -12.26
N VAL A 4 0.61 23.98 -12.03
CA VAL A 4 0.00 23.11 -11.02
C VAL A 4 0.26 23.73 -9.64
N ARG A 5 -0.79 24.23 -9.00
CA ARG A 5 -0.72 24.79 -7.64
C ARG A 5 -0.25 23.70 -6.66
N LYS A 6 0.68 24.05 -5.77
CA LYS A 6 1.09 23.14 -4.67
C LYS A 6 -0.13 22.85 -3.77
N PRO A 7 -0.42 21.57 -3.47
CA PRO A 7 -1.51 21.22 -2.56
C PRO A 7 -1.29 21.83 -1.18
N GLN A 8 -2.34 22.38 -0.57
CA GLN A 8 -2.33 22.84 0.82
C GLN A 8 -2.58 21.66 1.77
N ALA A 9 -2.17 21.79 3.03
CA ALA A 9 -2.32 20.74 4.03
C ALA A 9 -3.79 20.35 4.31
N THR A 10 -4.74 21.19 3.92
CA THR A 10 -6.19 20.98 4.04
C THR A 10 -6.82 20.41 2.78
N ASP A 11 -6.08 20.31 1.67
CA ASP A 11 -6.63 19.88 0.39
C ASP A 11 -6.79 18.35 0.38
N HIS A 12 -7.97 17.91 -0.03
CA HIS A 12 -8.23 16.49 -0.27
C HIS A 12 -7.52 16.05 -1.55
N SER A 13 -6.70 14.99 -1.45
CA SER A 13 -6.03 14.42 -2.62
C SER A 13 -6.91 13.35 -3.27
N VAL A 14 -6.90 13.26 -4.60
CA VAL A 14 -7.67 12.24 -5.34
C VAL A 14 -7.31 10.83 -4.84
N LEU A 15 -6.02 10.55 -4.58
CA LEU A 15 -5.60 9.25 -4.06
C LEU A 15 -6.13 8.97 -2.65
N SER A 16 -6.15 9.99 -1.78
CA SER A 16 -6.71 9.85 -0.42
C SER A 16 -8.21 9.58 -0.47
N GLU A 17 -8.94 10.26 -1.37
CA GLU A 17 -10.38 10.04 -1.57
C GLU A 17 -10.68 8.68 -2.20
N MET A 18 -9.88 8.23 -3.17
CA MET A 18 -10.00 6.89 -3.76
C MET A 18 -9.83 5.81 -2.70
N LEU A 19 -8.78 5.92 -1.87
CA LEU A 19 -8.56 4.99 -0.77
C LEU A 19 -9.72 5.04 0.23
N ALA A 20 -10.18 6.23 0.60
CA ALA A 20 -11.30 6.40 1.53
C ALA A 20 -12.58 5.73 1.00
N ALA A 21 -12.94 5.98 -0.25
CA ALA A 21 -14.11 5.40 -0.90
C ALA A 21 -14.02 3.87 -0.95
N ARG A 22 -12.85 3.32 -1.30
CA ARG A 22 -12.67 1.86 -1.29
C ARG A 22 -12.79 1.28 0.12
N LEU A 23 -12.19 1.90 1.12
CA LEU A 23 -12.28 1.41 2.49
C LEU A 23 -13.73 1.40 2.99
N GLN A 24 -14.52 2.42 2.66
CA GLN A 24 -15.95 2.46 2.98
C GLN A 24 -16.73 1.33 2.27
N GLN A 25 -16.45 1.07 0.99
CA GLN A 25 -17.07 -0.04 0.27
C GLN A 25 -16.76 -1.39 0.95
N LEU A 26 -15.48 -1.64 1.24
CA LEU A 26 -15.04 -2.87 1.89
C LEU A 26 -15.58 -3.00 3.32
N GLU A 27 -15.78 -1.89 4.03
CA GLU A 27 -16.43 -1.86 5.34
C GLU A 27 -17.85 -2.44 5.26
N ILE A 28 -18.63 -2.02 4.27
CA ILE A 28 -20.00 -2.50 4.03
C ILE A 28 -19.96 -4.00 3.71
N GLU A 29 -19.06 -4.42 2.82
CA GLU A 29 -18.90 -5.83 2.42
C GLU A 29 -18.45 -6.75 3.57
N ASN A 30 -17.73 -6.23 4.56
CA ASN A 30 -17.17 -7.00 5.68
C ASN A 30 -18.05 -6.95 6.96
N GLY A 31 -19.30 -6.51 6.85
CA GLY A 31 -20.27 -6.55 7.96
C GLY A 31 -20.11 -5.40 8.96
N GLY A 32 -19.68 -4.23 8.49
CA GLY A 32 -19.71 -2.97 9.23
C GLY A 32 -18.41 -2.58 9.93
N THR A 33 -18.40 -1.35 10.44
CA THR A 33 -17.21 -0.62 10.92
C THR A 33 -16.37 -1.40 11.94
N GLU A 34 -16.99 -1.98 12.97
CA GLU A 34 -16.25 -2.56 14.10
C GLU A 34 -15.46 -3.82 13.70
N ARG A 35 -16.07 -4.68 12.86
CA ARG A 35 -15.41 -5.89 12.33
C ARG A 35 -14.29 -5.51 11.37
N PHE A 36 -14.57 -4.59 10.46
CA PHE A 36 -13.61 -4.16 9.46
C PHE A 36 -12.40 -3.45 10.11
N GLN A 37 -12.63 -2.54 11.05
CA GLN A 37 -11.57 -1.85 11.78
C GLN A 37 -10.62 -2.83 12.49
N ARG A 38 -11.17 -3.86 13.17
CA ARG A 38 -10.36 -4.89 13.82
C ARG A 38 -9.51 -5.67 12.81
N LYS A 39 -10.08 -6.04 11.66
CA LYS A 39 -9.38 -6.76 10.60
C LYS A 39 -8.17 -5.98 10.06
N LEU A 40 -8.30 -4.65 9.94
CA LEU A 40 -7.22 -3.80 9.46
C LEU A 40 -6.09 -3.59 10.48
N GLY A 41 -6.31 -3.89 11.76
CA GLY A 41 -5.30 -3.71 12.81
C GLY A 41 -4.91 -2.24 13.02
N LEU A 42 -5.82 -1.30 12.76
CA LEU A 42 -5.60 0.14 12.86
C LEU A 42 -6.17 0.71 14.16
N ALA A 43 -5.47 1.69 14.72
CA ALA A 43 -6.03 2.52 15.78
C ALA A 43 -7.29 3.26 15.29
N ARG A 44 -8.27 3.42 16.16
CA ARG A 44 -9.59 4.00 15.83
C ARG A 44 -9.49 5.39 15.20
N GLY A 45 -8.61 6.25 15.72
CA GLY A 45 -8.36 7.57 15.16
C GLY A 45 -7.81 7.49 13.72
N THR A 46 -6.79 6.66 13.50
CA THR A 46 -6.19 6.44 12.18
C THR A 46 -7.21 5.92 11.17
N TYR A 47 -8.07 4.99 11.60
CA TYR A 47 -9.16 4.46 10.78
C TYR A 47 -10.08 5.59 10.30
N TYR A 48 -10.61 6.40 11.21
CA TYR A 48 -11.53 7.49 10.85
C TYR A 48 -10.88 8.55 9.97
N THR A 49 -9.60 8.85 10.20
CA THR A 49 -8.85 9.77 9.36
C THR A 49 -8.73 9.24 7.93
N MET A 50 -8.52 7.93 7.74
CA MET A 50 -8.42 7.31 6.42
C MET A 50 -9.76 7.21 5.70
N VAL A 51 -10.82 6.72 6.33
CA VAL A 51 -12.14 6.62 5.68
C VAL A 51 -12.78 7.98 5.39
N ARG A 52 -12.23 9.08 5.89
CA ARG A 52 -12.64 10.45 5.59
C ARG A 52 -11.73 11.16 4.57
N GLY A 53 -10.77 10.45 3.98
CA GLY A 53 -9.84 11.01 2.99
C GLY A 53 -8.84 12.03 3.54
N ARG A 54 -8.79 12.22 4.87
CA ARG A 54 -7.90 13.19 5.53
C ARG A 54 -6.52 12.63 5.88
N GLY A 55 -6.31 11.34 5.63
CA GLY A 55 -5.06 10.66 5.93
C GLY A 55 -4.00 10.88 4.85
N ASN A 56 -2.74 10.93 5.30
CA ASN A 56 -1.55 10.74 4.46
C ASN A 56 -0.84 9.44 4.88
N PRO A 57 -1.43 8.26 4.60
CA PRO A 57 -0.81 6.99 4.97
C PRO A 57 0.48 6.79 4.19
N THR A 58 1.51 6.29 4.87
CA THR A 58 2.74 5.86 4.19
C THR A 58 2.45 4.68 3.27
N LEU A 59 3.29 4.45 2.25
CA LEU A 59 3.19 3.26 1.40
C LEU A 59 3.13 1.97 2.23
N ARG A 60 3.97 1.87 3.28
CA ARG A 60 3.98 0.74 4.22
C ARG A 60 2.65 0.57 4.95
N THR A 61 1.96 1.65 5.27
CA THR A 61 0.63 1.59 5.91
C THR A 61 -0.40 1.04 4.92
N ILE A 62 -0.37 1.47 3.66
CA ILE A 62 -1.26 0.98 2.61
C ILE A 62 -1.01 -0.51 2.34
N GLU A 63 0.25 -0.93 2.23
CA GLU A 63 0.65 -2.34 2.08
C GLU A 63 0.12 -3.21 3.24
N ARG A 64 0.21 -2.72 4.49
CA ARG A 64 -0.33 -3.42 5.66
C ARG A 64 -1.84 -3.58 5.58
N ILE A 65 -2.56 -2.53 5.18
CA ILE A 65 -4.01 -2.58 5.01
C ILE A 65 -4.38 -3.61 3.94
N ALA A 66 -3.71 -3.56 2.78
CA ALA A 66 -3.96 -4.51 1.69
C ALA A 66 -3.69 -5.96 2.15
N SER A 67 -2.56 -6.18 2.82
CA SER A 67 -2.19 -7.50 3.37
C SER A 67 -3.21 -8.02 4.38
N SER A 68 -3.72 -7.17 5.29
CA SER A 68 -4.78 -7.51 6.24
C SER A 68 -6.10 -7.92 5.57
N LEU A 69 -6.30 -7.51 4.32
CA LEU A 69 -7.46 -7.84 3.50
C LEU A 69 -7.17 -8.98 2.52
N ASN A 70 -5.97 -9.56 2.53
CA ASN A 70 -5.47 -10.52 1.55
C ASN A 70 -5.55 -10.00 0.11
N MET A 71 -5.19 -8.73 -0.08
CA MET A 71 -5.18 -8.05 -1.38
C MET A 71 -3.80 -7.43 -1.63
N SER A 72 -3.44 -7.27 -2.91
CA SER A 72 -2.38 -6.36 -3.32
C SER A 72 -2.83 -4.90 -3.15
N VAL A 73 -1.86 -3.97 -3.15
CA VAL A 73 -2.17 -2.52 -3.14
C VAL A 73 -2.94 -2.10 -4.40
N PHE A 74 -2.68 -2.74 -5.54
CA PHE A 74 -3.42 -2.48 -6.77
C PHE A 74 -4.89 -2.87 -6.62
N GLU A 75 -5.19 -4.07 -6.15
CA GLU A 75 -6.57 -4.54 -5.92
C GLU A 75 -7.30 -3.69 -4.87
N LEU A 76 -6.58 -3.27 -3.83
CA LEU A 76 -7.11 -2.33 -2.84
C LEU A 76 -7.52 -1.01 -3.50
N LEU A 77 -6.78 -0.52 -4.48
CA LEU A 77 -7.12 0.70 -5.22
C LEU A 77 -8.06 0.46 -6.42
N GLY A 78 -8.51 -0.77 -6.63
CA GLY A 78 -9.43 -1.14 -7.71
C GLY A 78 -8.75 -1.39 -9.06
N PHE A 79 -7.43 -1.56 -9.07
CA PHE A 79 -6.64 -1.91 -10.24
C PHE A 79 -6.23 -3.38 -10.22
N ASN A 80 -5.74 -3.88 -11.35
CA ASN A 80 -5.05 -5.16 -11.43
C ASN A 80 -3.61 -4.97 -11.96
N ASP A 81 -2.83 -6.04 -11.94
CA ASP A 81 -1.44 -6.01 -12.42
C ASP A 81 -1.32 -5.64 -13.91
N THR A 82 -2.35 -5.92 -14.72
CA THR A 82 -2.34 -5.54 -16.15
C THR A 82 -2.45 -4.03 -16.33
N ASP A 83 -3.18 -3.34 -15.44
CA ASP A 83 -3.25 -1.87 -15.42
C ASP A 83 -1.89 -1.29 -15.05
N ALA A 84 -1.22 -1.86 -14.04
CA ALA A 84 0.12 -1.45 -13.62
C ALA A 84 1.15 -1.65 -14.73
N ARG A 85 1.17 -2.85 -15.36
CA ARG A 85 2.01 -3.16 -16.53
C ARG A 85 1.80 -2.16 -17.65
N ARG A 86 0.54 -1.89 -18.02
CA ARG A 86 0.21 -0.92 -19.08
C ARG A 86 0.68 0.48 -18.73
N ALA A 87 0.47 0.93 -17.49
CA ALA A 87 0.84 2.28 -17.06
C ALA A 87 2.37 2.48 -17.03
N LEU A 88 3.11 1.50 -16.51
CA LEU A 88 4.57 1.55 -16.43
C LEU A 88 5.23 1.44 -17.80
N ASN A 89 4.71 0.57 -18.67
CA ASN A 89 5.25 0.42 -20.02
C ASN A 89 5.14 1.73 -20.83
N LYS A 90 4.08 2.54 -20.62
CA LYS A 90 3.97 3.88 -21.23
C LYS A 90 5.10 4.84 -20.81
N SER A 91 5.70 4.59 -19.65
CA SER A 91 6.82 5.37 -19.11
C SER A 91 8.18 4.70 -19.37
N GLY A 92 8.22 3.62 -20.16
CA GLY A 92 9.43 2.85 -20.45
C GLY A 92 9.92 1.97 -19.31
N ILE A 93 9.05 1.63 -18.34
CA ILE A 93 9.39 0.77 -17.21
C ILE A 93 8.72 -0.59 -17.40
N ASP A 94 9.51 -1.66 -17.43
CA ASP A 94 9.01 -3.03 -17.45
C ASP A 94 8.65 -3.49 -16.02
N TYR A 95 7.38 -3.84 -15.81
CA TYR A 95 6.89 -4.28 -14.50
C TYR A 95 7.46 -5.64 -14.09
N ASP A 96 7.63 -6.58 -15.01
CA ASP A 96 8.11 -7.93 -14.69
C ASP A 96 9.60 -7.92 -14.37
N GLU A 97 10.36 -7.09 -15.08
CA GLU A 97 11.76 -6.86 -14.75
C GLU A 97 11.89 -6.23 -13.36
N LEU A 98 11.05 -5.23 -13.04
CA LEU A 98 11.03 -4.60 -11.72
C LEU A 98 10.72 -5.61 -10.60
N VAL A 99 9.68 -6.43 -10.77
CA VAL A 99 9.31 -7.47 -9.80
C VAL A 99 10.47 -8.46 -9.61
N SER A 100 11.04 -8.93 -10.72
CA SER A 100 12.18 -9.86 -10.70
C SER A 100 13.41 -9.28 -9.99
N ALA A 101 13.69 -7.98 -10.20
CA ALA A 101 14.79 -7.29 -9.53
C ALA A 101 14.56 -7.17 -8.03
N ILE A 102 13.33 -6.86 -7.60
CA ILE A 102 12.95 -6.79 -6.18
C ILE A 102 13.10 -8.16 -5.52
N GLU A 103 12.67 -9.24 -6.16
CA GLU A 103 12.82 -10.60 -5.61
C GLU A 103 14.29 -10.97 -5.39
N LYS A 104 15.14 -10.73 -6.38
CA LYS A 104 16.60 -10.96 -6.27
C LYS A 104 17.20 -10.15 -5.13
N LYS A 105 16.84 -8.86 -5.02
CA LYS A 105 17.30 -8.00 -3.92
C LYS A 105 16.88 -8.54 -2.56
N ASN A 106 15.62 -8.94 -2.39
CA ASN A 106 15.11 -9.51 -1.16
C ASN A 106 15.80 -10.83 -0.79
N GLN A 107 16.07 -11.70 -1.76
CA GLN A 107 16.80 -12.95 -1.55
C GLN A 107 18.23 -12.70 -1.07
N ALA A 108 18.92 -11.74 -1.68
CA ALA A 108 20.27 -11.34 -1.28
C ALA A 108 20.30 -10.75 0.13
N GLU A 109 19.38 -9.86 0.49
CA GLU A 109 19.29 -9.31 1.84
C GLU A 109 19.03 -10.40 2.90
N ARG A 110 18.15 -11.37 2.59
CA ARG A 110 17.86 -12.50 3.48
C ARG A 110 19.05 -13.42 3.66
N SER A 111 19.83 -13.69 2.61
CA SER A 111 21.03 -14.53 2.72
C SER A 111 22.12 -13.86 3.57
N LEU A 112 22.35 -12.56 3.36
CA LEU A 112 23.28 -11.76 4.18
C LEU A 112 22.87 -11.73 5.65
N ALA A 113 21.57 -11.55 5.94
CA ALA A 113 21.07 -11.55 7.31
C ALA A 113 21.29 -12.90 8.01
N ARG A 114 21.13 -14.02 7.30
CA ARG A 114 21.40 -15.37 7.83
C ARG A 114 22.88 -15.57 8.13
N GLN A 115 23.78 -15.20 7.22
CA GLN A 115 25.23 -15.30 7.41
C GLN A 115 25.73 -14.44 8.59
N THR A 116 25.16 -13.24 8.75
CA THR A 116 25.53 -12.34 9.86
C THR A 116 25.06 -12.89 11.21
N ARG A 117 23.92 -13.58 11.26
CA ARG A 117 23.41 -14.24 12.47
C ARG A 117 24.22 -15.48 12.85
N SER A 118 24.59 -16.33 11.89
CA SER A 118 25.39 -17.53 12.18
C SER A 118 26.79 -17.20 12.69
N ARG A 119 27.36 -16.07 12.25
CA ARG A 119 28.69 -15.60 12.66
C ARG A 119 28.72 -14.92 14.05
N LYS A 120 27.56 -14.58 14.62
CA LYS A 120 27.42 -13.92 15.94
C LYS A 120 27.07 -14.88 17.09
N LEU A 121 26.93 -16.18 16.83
CA LEU A 121 26.74 -17.18 17.88
C LEU A 121 28.10 -17.54 18.50
N PRO A 122 28.40 -17.19 19.75
CA PRO A 122 29.57 -17.71 20.44
C PRO A 122 29.39 -19.20 20.70
N TYR A 123 30.47 -19.98 20.51
CA TYR A 123 30.61 -21.35 20.98
C TYR A 123 30.74 -21.39 22.50
#